data_AF-A0AA89BIW9-F1
#
_entry.id   AF-A0AA89BIW9-F1
#
_cell.length_a   1.000
_cell.length_b   1.000
_cell.length_c   1.000
_cell.angle_alpha   90.00
_cell.angle_beta   90.00
_cell.angle_gamma   90.00
#
_symmetry.space_group_name_H-M   'P 1'
#
loop_
_entity.id
_entity.type
_entity.pdbx_description
1 polymer ?
#
loop_
_entity_poly.entity_id
_entity_poly.type
_entity_poly.pdbx_seq_one_letter_code
_entity_poly.pdbx_strand_id
1 'polypeptide(L)'
;MMKVISKDAGLSRVYTNHCVRATTITLLSHAGVETREIMKISGHRNESSIRSYNTDSQHTKRAYSGIIQGQKPALPPSAAAGSEQQMLQLQNSNQVPAVIDQALRK
;
A
#
# COMPACT_ATOMS: atom_id res chain seq x y z
N MET A 1 -22.78 10.63 -9.74
CA MET A 1 -22.00 10.50 -8.50
C MET A 1 -20.62 11.14 -8.66
N MET A 2 -19.50 10.44 -8.92
CA MET A 2 -18.16 11.09 -8.95
C MET A 2 -17.99 12.17 -10.03
N LYS A 3 -18.61 11.99 -11.21
CA LYS A 3 -18.51 12.94 -12.33
C LYS A 3 -19.01 14.35 -11.98
N VAL A 4 -20.04 14.44 -11.13
CA VAL A 4 -20.64 15.70 -10.70
C VAL A 4 -19.72 16.37 -9.69
N ILE A 5 -19.34 15.64 -8.64
CA ILE A 5 -18.37 16.11 -7.62
C ILE A 5 -17.09 16.64 -8.27
N SER A 6 -16.55 15.93 -9.26
CA SER A 6 -15.33 16.31 -9.96
C SER A 6 -15.46 17.63 -10.73
N LYS A 7 -16.65 17.94 -11.26
CA LYS A 7 -16.92 19.21 -11.96
C LYS A 7 -17.14 20.34 -10.97
N ASP A 8 -17.91 20.09 -9.93
CA ASP A 8 -18.23 21.08 -8.90
C ASP A 8 -16.96 21.49 -8.12
N ALA A 9 -16.02 20.57 -7.94
CA ALA A 9 -14.72 20.84 -7.33
C ALA A 9 -13.70 21.51 -8.28
N GLY A 10 -14.05 21.76 -9.54
CA GLY A 10 -13.16 22.44 -10.50
C GLY A 10 -11.86 21.70 -10.81
N LEU A 11 -11.85 20.36 -10.76
CA LEU A 11 -10.65 19.57 -11.01
C LEU A 11 -10.19 19.70 -12.47
N SER A 12 -8.87 19.57 -12.70
CA SER A 12 -8.26 19.67 -14.03
C SER A 12 -8.78 18.62 -15.03
N ARG A 13 -9.29 17.49 -14.53
CA ARG A 13 -9.94 16.45 -15.31
C ARG A 13 -11.20 15.99 -14.60
N VAL A 14 -12.17 15.53 -15.39
CA VAL A 14 -13.41 14.96 -14.84
C VAL A 14 -13.20 13.49 -14.52
N TYR A 15 -13.18 13.17 -13.23
CA TYR A 15 -13.03 11.80 -12.74
C TYR A 15 -14.38 11.08 -12.64
N THR A 16 -14.35 9.77 -12.87
CA THR A 16 -15.53 8.89 -12.75
C THR A 16 -15.31 7.86 -11.64
N ASN A 17 -16.38 7.13 -11.28
CA ASN A 17 -16.28 6.04 -10.30
C ASN A 17 -15.25 4.99 -10.74
N HIS A 18 -15.11 4.76 -12.05
CA HIS A 18 -14.10 3.85 -12.59
C HIS A 18 -12.68 4.33 -12.31
N CYS A 19 -12.42 5.64 -12.35
CA CYS A 19 -11.12 6.22 -12.00
C CYS A 19 -10.76 5.93 -10.54
N VAL A 20 -11.72 6.11 -9.61
CA VAL A 20 -11.51 5.84 -8.17
C VAL A 20 -11.21 4.36 -7.93
N ARG A 21 -11.97 3.48 -8.59
CA ARG A 21 -11.72 2.03 -8.55
C ARG A 21 -10.32 1.68 -9.06
N ALA A 22 -9.93 2.21 -10.21
CA ALA A 22 -8.61 1.99 -10.80
C ALA A 22 -7.50 2.42 -9.85
N THR A 23 -7.60 3.64 -9.30
CA THR A 23 -6.63 4.16 -8.32
C THR A 23 -6.53 3.28 -7.08
N THR A 24 -7.66 2.81 -6.54
CA THR A 24 -7.68 1.93 -5.37
C THR A 24 -6.94 0.61 -5.64
N ILE A 25 -7.18 -0.01 -6.79
CA ILE A 25 -6.54 -1.27 -7.17
C ILE A 25 -5.04 -1.08 -7.37
N THR A 26 -4.62 -0.03 -8.07
CA THR A 26 -3.19 0.29 -8.26
C THR A 26 -2.50 0.52 -6.92
N LEU A 27 -3.12 1.26 -5.99
CA LEU A 27 -2.55 1.50 -4.67
C LEU A 27 -2.39 0.21 -3.85
N LEU A 28 -3.41 -0.66 -3.84
CA LEU A 28 -3.34 -1.95 -3.13
C LEU A 28 -2.26 -2.86 -3.74
N SER A 29 -2.17 -2.89 -5.07
CA SER A 29 -1.12 -3.65 -5.77
C SER A 29 0.28 -3.13 -5.43
N HIS A 30 0.46 -1.81 -5.36
CA HIS A 30 1.74 -1.20 -4.97
C HIS A 30 2.08 -1.41 -3.49
N ALA A 31 1.07 -1.53 -2.64
CA ALA A 31 1.24 -1.86 -1.23
C ALA A 31 1.58 -3.36 -0.99
N GLY A 32 1.64 -4.17 -2.06
CA GLY A 32 1.96 -5.60 -1.97
C GLY A 32 0.80 -6.47 -1.47
N VAL A 33 -0.44 -5.96 -1.52
CA VAL A 33 -1.62 -6.76 -1.17
C VAL A 33 -1.80 -7.87 -2.21
N GLU A 34 -2.08 -9.08 -1.74
CA GLU A 34 -2.31 -10.23 -2.61
C GLU A 34 -3.42 -9.95 -3.63
N THR A 35 -3.21 -10.32 -4.90
CA THR A 35 -4.19 -10.13 -5.97
C THR A 35 -5.56 -10.72 -5.62
N ARG A 36 -5.60 -11.86 -4.92
CA ARG A 36 -6.85 -12.52 -4.48
C ARG A 36 -7.65 -11.65 -3.51
N GLU A 37 -6.99 -10.97 -2.58
CA GLU A 37 -7.64 -10.05 -1.64
C GLU A 37 -8.14 -8.79 -2.36
N ILE A 38 -7.34 -8.26 -3.29
CA ILE A 38 -7.76 -7.15 -4.15
C ILE A 38 -9.00 -7.54 -4.98
N MET A 39 -9.05 -8.77 -5.51
CA MET A 39 -10.20 -9.28 -6.24
C MET A 39 -11.46 -9.36 -5.36
N LYS A 40 -11.33 -9.81 -4.11
CA LYS A 40 -12.45 -9.84 -3.15
C LYS A 40 -12.98 -8.43 -2.86
N ILE A 41 -12.09 -7.49 -2.52
CA ILE A 41 -12.45 -6.10 -2.18
C ILE A 41 -13.07 -5.37 -3.38
N SER A 42 -12.49 -5.58 -4.56
CA SER A 42 -12.95 -4.92 -5.78
C SER A 42 -14.11 -5.68 -6.47
N GLY A 43 -14.41 -6.92 -6.13
CA GLY A 43 -15.41 -7.73 -6.82
C GLY A 43 -15.03 -8.13 -8.25
N HIS A 44 -13.73 -8.22 -8.56
CA HIS A 44 -13.28 -8.80 -9.84
C HIS A 44 -13.30 -10.33 -9.76
N ARG A 45 -13.74 -10.98 -10.85
CA ARG A 45 -13.77 -12.45 -10.96
C ARG A 45 -12.50 -13.03 -11.56
N ASN A 46 -11.75 -12.21 -12.30
CA ASN A 46 -10.59 -12.60 -13.06
C ASN A 46 -9.36 -11.78 -12.65
N GLU A 47 -8.26 -12.50 -12.43
CA GLU A 47 -6.98 -11.88 -12.09
C GLU A 47 -6.44 -11.02 -13.24
N SER A 48 -6.68 -11.42 -14.49
CA SER A 48 -6.25 -10.67 -15.68
C SER A 48 -6.77 -9.23 -15.70
N SER A 49 -7.98 -8.98 -15.19
CA SER A 49 -8.52 -7.62 -15.10
C SER A 49 -7.91 -6.80 -13.97
N ILE A 50 -7.29 -7.42 -12.97
CA ILE A 50 -6.48 -6.71 -11.97
C ILE A 50 -5.10 -6.39 -12.53
N ARG A 51 -4.50 -7.35 -13.25
CA ARG A 51 -3.13 -7.23 -13.78
C ARG A 51 -2.96 -6.04 -14.72
N SER A 52 -4.00 -5.61 -15.42
CA SER A 52 -3.96 -4.41 -16.27
C SER A 52 -3.72 -3.10 -15.49
N TYR A 53 -4.06 -3.07 -14.20
CA TYR A 53 -3.79 -1.92 -13.32
C TYR A 53 -2.39 -1.94 -12.72
N ASN A 54 -1.70 -3.08 -12.76
CA ASN A 54 -0.30 -3.23 -12.36
C ASN A 54 0.59 -2.73 -13.50
N THR A 55 0.43 -1.45 -13.85
CA THR A 55 1.30 -0.78 -14.80
C THR A 55 2.57 -0.40 -14.06
N ASP A 56 3.73 -0.82 -14.57
CA ASP A 56 5.02 -0.57 -13.94
C ASP A 56 5.11 0.88 -13.47
N SER A 57 5.22 1.09 -12.15
CA SER A 57 5.33 2.43 -11.60
C SER A 57 6.55 3.12 -12.23
N GLN A 58 6.50 4.45 -12.39
CA GLN A 58 7.68 5.19 -12.89
C GLN A 58 8.92 4.92 -12.04
N HIS A 59 8.73 4.63 -10.75
CA HIS A 59 9.80 4.20 -9.84
C HIS A 59 10.39 2.85 -10.24
N THR A 60 9.53 1.87 -10.54
CA THR A 60 9.93 0.54 -11.03
C THR A 60 10.71 0.64 -12.35
N LYS A 61 10.21 1.41 -13.32
CA LYS A 61 10.88 1.63 -14.60
C LYS A 61 12.24 2.31 -14.44
N ARG A 62 12.33 3.31 -13.54
CA ARG A 62 13.60 3.99 -13.22
C ARG A 62 14.58 3.06 -12.53
N ALA A 63 14.13 2.20 -11.61
CA ALA A 63 14.97 1.20 -10.97
C ALA A 63 15.57 0.24 -11.99
N TYR A 64 14.77 -0.27 -12.94
CA TYR A 64 15.28 -1.09 -14.05
C TYR A 64 16.26 -0.33 -14.95
N SER A 65 15.96 0.93 -15.27
CA SER A 65 16.88 1.76 -16.05
C SER A 65 18.23 1.94 -15.35
N GLY A 66 18.25 2.11 -14.03
CA GLY A 66 19.50 2.22 -13.26
C GLY A 66 20.31 0.93 -13.28
N ILE A 67 19.65 -0.23 -13.20
CA ILE A 67 20.31 -1.55 -13.31
C ILE A 67 20.97 -1.71 -14.69
N ILE A 68 20.28 -1.34 -15.77
CA ILE A 68 20.84 -1.38 -17.14
C ILE A 68 22.03 -0.44 -17.29
N GLN A 69 22.02 0.71 -16.60
CA GLN A 69 23.12 1.68 -16.58
C GLN A 69 24.28 1.27 -15.65
N GLY A 70 24.24 0.09 -15.03
CA GLY A 70 25.28 -0.39 -14.14
C GLY A 70 25.29 0.27 -12.75
N GLN A 71 24.23 1.01 -12.40
CA GLN A 71 24.06 1.50 -11.03
C GLN A 71 23.60 0.34 -10.13
N LYS A 72 24.25 0.18 -8.97
CA LYS A 72 23.78 -0.74 -7.93
C LYS A 72 22.34 -0.34 -7.58
N PRO A 73 21.37 -1.26 -7.65
CA PRO A 73 19.99 -0.91 -7.39
C PRO A 73 19.88 -0.40 -5.95
N ALA A 74 19.51 0.88 -5.79
CA ALA A 74 18.81 1.31 -4.59
C ALA A 74 17.53 0.49 -4.57
N LEU A 75 17.41 -0.41 -3.59
CA LEU A 75 16.42 -1.48 -3.54
C LEU A 75 15.05 -1.11 -4.13
N PRO A 76 14.46 -1.94 -5.01
CA PRO A 76 13.07 -1.77 -5.37
C PRO A 76 12.18 -2.04 -4.14
N PRO A 77 11.14 -1.22 -3.89
CA PRO A 77 10.24 -1.38 -2.74
C PRO A 77 9.43 -2.70 -2.73
N SER A 78 9.54 -3.53 -3.77
CA SER A 78 8.88 -4.83 -3.85
C SER A 78 9.64 -5.98 -3.19
N ALA A 79 10.91 -5.82 -2.82
CA ALA A 79 11.71 -6.87 -2.18
C ALA A 79 11.72 -6.78 -0.64
N ALA A 80 11.06 -5.78 -0.05
CA ALA A 80 10.94 -5.64 1.40
C ALA A 80 9.66 -6.29 1.98
N ALA A 81 8.92 -7.07 1.18
CA ALA A 81 7.93 -8.02 1.70
C ALA A 81 8.60 -9.33 2.16
N GLY A 82 9.69 -9.17 2.92
CA GLY A 82 10.28 -10.21 3.76
C GLY A 82 9.75 -10.01 5.18
N SER A 83 8.53 -10.48 5.39
CA SER A 83 7.93 -10.69 6.70
C SER A 83 8.86 -11.54 7.57
N GLU A 84 9.37 -10.99 8.67
CA GLU A 84 9.54 -11.68 9.98
C GLU A 84 10.33 -10.83 10.98
N GLN A 85 11.29 -10.01 10.56
CA GLN A 85 12.22 -9.38 11.52
C GLN A 85 11.70 -8.14 12.25
N GLN A 86 10.59 -7.53 11.82
CA GLN A 86 10.08 -6.29 12.43
C GLN A 86 8.94 -6.50 13.45
N MET A 87 8.44 -7.73 13.61
CA MET A 87 7.42 -8.05 14.63
C MET A 87 8.02 -8.39 16.01
N LEU A 88 9.30 -8.82 16.07
CA LEU A 88 9.94 -9.27 17.31
C LEU A 88 10.47 -8.12 18.21
N GLN A 89 10.38 -6.86 17.78
CA GLN A 89 10.86 -5.72 18.58
C GLN A 89 9.76 -4.98 19.37
N LEU A 90 8.48 -5.27 19.11
CA LEU A 90 7.36 -4.66 19.86
C LEU A 90 6.83 -5.53 21.02
N GLN A 91 7.37 -6.74 21.21
CA GLN A 91 7.04 -7.57 22.37
C GLN A 91 7.96 -7.34 23.59
N ASN A 92 9.04 -6.57 23.45
CA ASN A 92 10.02 -6.36 24.53
C ASN A 92 9.91 -4.99 25.24
N SER A 93 8.79 -4.27 25.08
CA SER A 93 8.55 -2.98 25.74
C SER A 93 7.42 -2.99 26.76
N ASN A 94 6.83 -4.15 27.07
CA ASN A 94 5.79 -4.30 28.09
C ASN A 94 6.32 -4.83 29.43
N GLN A 95 7.51 -4.40 29.86
CA GLN A 95 7.88 -4.48 31.27
C GLN A 95 7.19 -3.33 32.02
N VAL A 96 6.02 -3.60 32.57
CA VAL A 96 5.32 -2.69 33.50
C VAL A 96 6.24 -2.43 34.70
N PRO A 97 6.60 -1.17 35.03
CA PRO A 97 7.20 -0.90 36.32
C PRO A 97 6.10 -0.98 37.39
N ALA A 98 6.11 -2.09 38.12
CA ALA A 98 5.30 -2.30 39.30
C ALA A 98 5.78 -1.40 40.46
N VAL A 99 5.41 -0.12 40.48
CA VAL A 99 5.58 0.73 41.68
C VAL A 99 4.54 1.86 41.73
N ILE A 100 3.27 1.58 42.03
CA ILE A 100 2.40 2.49 42.82
C ILE A 100 1.28 1.67 43.48
N ASP A 101 1.55 1.02 44.62
CA ASP A 101 0.52 0.37 45.44
C ASP A 101 0.63 0.77 46.92
N GLN A 102 0.57 2.08 47.19
CA GLN A 102 0.46 2.57 48.57
C GLN A 102 -0.14 3.98 48.68
N ALA A 103 -1.42 4.13 48.34
CA ALA A 103 -2.12 5.39 48.64
C ALA A 103 -3.62 5.27 48.97
N LEU A 104 -4.14 4.09 49.33
CA LEU A 104 -5.47 3.96 49.93
C LEU A 104 -5.48 2.95 51.10
N ARG A 105 -4.85 3.35 52.19
CA ARG A 105 -5.22 2.93 53.55
C ARG A 105 -5.36 4.18 54.42
N LYS A 106 -6.58 4.69 54.52
CA LYS A 106 -7.19 5.22 55.74
C LYS A 106 -8.69 4.97 55.65
#